data_AF-A0A1X7TKL2-F1
#
_entry.id   AF-A0A1X7TKL2-F1
#
_cell.length_a   1.000
_cell.length_b   1.000
_cell.length_c   1.000
_cell.angle_alpha   90.00
_cell.angle_beta   90.00
_cell.angle_gamma   90.00
#
_symmetry.space_group_name_H-M   'P 1'
#
loop_
_entity.id
_entity.type
_entity.pdbx_description
1 polymer ?
#
loop_
_entity_poly.entity_id
_entity_poly.type
_entity_poly.pdbx_seq_one_letter_code
_entity_poly.pdbx_strand_id
1 'polypeptide(L)'
;MAQRTVYIALQCLFGAIFPLFIVVPMIVAGKLRGFAKLVRTMFPYIKRNGMNTVMFGFIISDKYMVVLFIIMLINVYFTMAIFFINVFIKQSNAYNPFEDFDCFYTNGDEINPETIEEAFELRSSNRIIECYAWQLNIAGAVGQATATLLFSWAVVSVVTWIMLKAYEKMLNKENELLLKQKIRLIALQGCVYLIPIGLGILISLLKSYNIISTFSFCEALGFFFILLVSSIVCWCCIEIEPQKIDAIIENLVNNNIPTEDETDKEKAKELIEKVATQEFNKAVASKVAGYLENEDINEIASTAFDKVIRQVKNENEEQQGDSLTEGNQGNETN
;
A
#
# COMPACT_ATOMS: atom_id res chain seq x y z
N MET A 1 -19.42 -1.38 -41.23
CA MET A 1 -18.03 -1.82 -40.90
C MET A 1 -17.10 -0.68 -40.47
N ALA A 2 -16.93 0.41 -41.24
CA ALA A 2 -15.96 1.47 -40.90
C ALA A 2 -16.24 2.19 -39.56
N GLN A 3 -17.50 2.51 -39.24
CA GLN A 3 -17.86 3.22 -38.00
C GLN A 3 -17.59 2.39 -36.74
N ARG A 4 -17.95 1.10 -36.71
CA ARG A 4 -17.61 0.19 -35.60
C ARG A 4 -16.11 0.19 -35.30
N THR A 5 -15.27 0.10 -36.34
CA THR A 5 -13.82 0.14 -36.18
C THR A 5 -13.35 1.48 -35.62
N VAL A 6 -13.98 2.60 -36.03
CA VAL A 6 -13.68 3.94 -35.49
C VAL A 6 -14.03 4.03 -34.00
N TYR A 7 -15.19 3.55 -33.56
CA TYR A 7 -15.56 3.52 -32.14
C TYR A 7 -14.53 2.76 -31.30
N ILE A 8 -14.20 1.54 -31.71
CA ILE A 8 -13.22 0.70 -31.01
C ILE A 8 -11.85 1.38 -30.99
N ALA A 9 -11.39 1.91 -32.13
CA ALA A 9 -10.09 2.58 -32.22
C ALA A 9 -10.01 3.81 -31.32
N LEU A 10 -11.06 4.63 -31.27
CA LEU A 10 -11.11 5.82 -30.41
C LEU A 10 -11.15 5.45 -28.92
N GLN A 11 -11.92 4.44 -28.51
CA GLN A 11 -11.91 3.95 -27.13
C GLN A 11 -10.53 3.45 -26.71
N CYS A 12 -9.88 2.64 -27.56
CA CYS A 12 -8.52 2.16 -27.29
C CYS A 12 -7.51 3.32 -27.22
N LEU A 13 -7.63 4.29 -28.12
CA LEU A 13 -6.77 5.49 -28.14
C LEU A 13 -6.94 6.30 -26.84
N PHE A 14 -8.17 6.56 -26.42
CA PHE A 14 -8.49 7.28 -25.19
C PHE A 14 -8.00 6.53 -23.96
N GLY A 15 -8.25 5.21 -23.91
CA GLY A 15 -7.77 4.34 -22.84
C GLY A 15 -6.25 4.23 -22.74
N ALA A 16 -5.52 4.42 -23.84
CA ALA A 16 -4.05 4.39 -23.83
C ALA A 16 -3.42 5.75 -23.53
N ILE A 17 -3.96 6.83 -24.12
CA ILE A 17 -3.34 8.15 -24.06
C ILE A 17 -3.74 8.91 -22.78
N PHE A 18 -5.03 8.93 -22.44
CA PHE A 18 -5.49 9.79 -21.33
C PHE A 18 -4.91 9.42 -19.96
N PRO A 19 -4.71 8.14 -19.61
CA PRO A 19 -4.06 7.78 -18.35
C PRO A 19 -2.64 8.35 -18.20
N LEU A 20 -1.92 8.60 -19.30
CA LEU A 20 -0.58 9.19 -19.25
C LEU A 20 -0.61 10.61 -18.67
N PHE A 21 -1.68 11.37 -18.90
CA PHE A 21 -1.85 12.70 -18.29
C PHE A 21 -2.01 12.65 -16.76
N ILE A 22 -2.36 11.50 -16.19
CA ILE A 22 -2.40 11.30 -14.74
C ILE A 22 -1.06 10.75 -14.22
N VAL A 23 -0.52 9.75 -14.90
CA VAL A 23 0.69 9.04 -14.48
C VAL A 23 1.94 9.91 -14.58
N VAL A 24 2.09 10.71 -15.64
CA VAL A 24 3.27 11.57 -15.84
C VAL A 24 3.39 12.61 -14.72
N PRO A 25 2.35 13.39 -14.37
CA PRO A 25 2.39 14.27 -13.20
C PRO A 25 2.69 13.55 -11.89
N MET A 26 2.18 12.33 -11.69
CA MET A 26 2.51 11.53 -10.50
C MET A 26 4.00 11.15 -10.44
N ILE A 27 4.63 10.81 -11.58
CA ILE A 27 6.07 10.55 -11.66
C ILE A 27 6.87 11.81 -11.34
N VAL A 28 6.49 12.95 -11.93
CA VAL A 28 7.13 14.25 -11.67
C VAL A 28 6.99 14.64 -10.20
N ALA A 29 5.80 14.53 -9.63
CA ALA A 29 5.54 14.79 -8.22
C ALA A 29 6.33 13.82 -7.31
N GLY A 30 6.45 12.55 -7.70
CA GLY A 30 7.26 11.55 -7.01
C GLY A 30 8.75 11.92 -6.99
N LYS A 31 9.29 12.41 -8.10
CA LYS A 31 10.67 12.91 -8.16
C LYS A 31 10.88 14.18 -7.31
N LEU A 32 9.92 15.11 -7.32
CA LEU A 32 10.03 16.39 -6.61
C LEU A 32 9.84 16.26 -5.09
N ARG A 33 8.88 15.45 -4.64
CA ARG A 33 8.53 15.30 -3.20
C ARG A 33 9.17 14.07 -2.54
N GLY A 34 9.78 13.19 -3.33
CA GLY A 34 10.30 11.88 -2.91
C GLY A 34 9.22 10.79 -2.94
N PHE A 35 9.54 9.66 -3.59
CA PHE A 35 8.61 8.54 -3.77
C PHE A 35 8.04 8.01 -2.45
N ALA A 36 8.88 7.90 -1.41
CA ALA A 36 8.46 7.43 -0.09
C ALA A 36 7.39 8.33 0.58
N LYS A 37 7.39 9.64 0.31
CA LYS A 37 6.37 10.56 0.85
C LYS A 37 5.03 10.36 0.14
N LEU A 38 5.07 10.17 -1.19
CA LEU A 38 3.88 10.01 -2.01
C LEU A 38 3.21 8.64 -1.76
N VAL A 39 3.99 7.57 -1.69
CA VAL A 39 3.50 6.22 -1.33
C VAL A 39 2.85 6.22 0.05
N ARG A 40 3.44 6.88 1.07
CA ARG A 40 2.83 6.99 2.41
C ARG A 40 1.52 7.77 2.44
N THR A 41 1.32 8.70 1.49
CA THR A 41 0.06 9.45 1.38
C THR A 41 -1.05 8.56 0.84
N MET A 42 -0.75 7.70 -0.13
CA MET A 42 -1.73 6.77 -0.71
C MET A 42 -1.99 5.53 0.15
N PHE A 43 -0.96 5.06 0.88
CA PHE A 43 -1.05 3.91 1.76
C PHE A 43 -0.90 4.36 3.22
N PRO A 44 -2.00 4.79 3.88
CA PRO A 44 -1.94 5.42 5.20
C PRO A 44 -1.45 4.48 6.32
N TYR A 45 -1.43 3.17 6.07
CA TYR A 45 -0.85 2.18 6.98
C TYR A 45 0.69 2.18 6.96
N ILE A 46 1.33 2.83 5.98
CA ILE A 46 2.79 3.01 5.94
C ILE A 46 3.12 4.29 6.70
N LYS A 47 3.70 4.14 7.89
CA LYS A 47 4.03 5.26 8.77
C LYS A 47 5.54 5.44 8.84
N ARG A 48 5.98 6.66 9.11
CA ARG A 48 7.39 6.92 9.45
C ARG A 48 7.54 6.75 10.96
N ASN A 49 8.51 5.95 11.39
CA ASN A 49 8.89 5.82 12.79
C ASN A 49 10.37 6.19 12.94
N GLY A 50 10.64 7.42 13.38
CA GLY A 50 12.00 7.98 13.41
C GLY A 50 12.63 8.07 12.01
N MET A 51 13.80 7.44 11.84
CA MET A 51 14.50 7.37 10.54
C MET A 51 13.94 6.28 9.61
N ASN A 52 13.15 5.34 10.15
CA ASN A 52 12.70 4.17 9.40
C ASN A 52 11.27 4.33 8.88
N THR A 53 10.99 3.68 7.75
CA THR A 53 9.62 3.54 7.23
C THR A 53 9.06 2.21 7.70
N VAL A 54 7.87 2.23 8.30
CA VAL A 54 7.25 1.07 8.93
C VAL A 54 5.90 0.77 8.29
N MET A 55 5.68 -0.49 7.95
CA MET A 55 4.42 -0.97 7.40
C MET A 55 4.03 -2.25 8.13
N PHE A 56 2.84 -2.27 8.72
CA PHE A 56 2.35 -3.40 9.53
C PHE A 56 3.33 -3.86 10.63
N GLY A 57 4.16 -2.95 11.16
CA GLY A 57 5.17 -3.25 12.19
C GLY A 57 6.55 -3.68 11.67
N PHE A 58 6.74 -3.76 10.35
CA PHE A 58 8.01 -4.14 9.73
C PHE A 58 8.74 -2.90 9.18
N ILE A 59 10.07 -2.85 9.34
CA ILE A 59 10.90 -1.83 8.70
C ILE A 59 11.07 -2.18 7.23
N ILE A 60 10.72 -1.22 6.38
CA ILE A 60 10.76 -1.34 4.93
C ILE A 60 11.94 -0.56 4.36
N SER A 61 12.67 -1.22 3.45
CA SER A 61 13.77 -0.59 2.68
C SER A 61 13.25 0.41 1.65
N ASP A 62 14.05 1.44 1.36
CA ASP A 62 13.75 2.43 0.31
C ASP A 62 13.56 1.79 -1.07
N LYS A 63 14.28 0.70 -1.38
CA LYS A 63 14.11 -0.04 -2.64
C LYS A 63 12.69 -0.58 -2.80
N TYR A 64 12.14 -1.13 -1.71
CA TYR A 64 10.78 -1.63 -1.70
C TYR A 64 9.74 -0.51 -1.88
N MET A 65 10.01 0.68 -1.31
CA MET A 65 9.16 1.86 -1.53
C MET A 65 9.12 2.29 -3.00
N VAL A 66 10.25 2.18 -3.72
CA VAL A 66 10.29 2.46 -5.17
C VAL A 66 9.48 1.42 -5.94
N VAL A 67 9.59 0.14 -5.60
CA VAL A 67 8.79 -0.93 -6.23
C VAL A 67 7.29 -0.71 -6.00
N LEU A 68 6.88 -0.41 -4.75
CA LEU A 68 5.50 -0.07 -4.44
C LEU A 68 5.00 1.13 -5.25
N PHE A 69 5.84 2.14 -5.43
CA PHE A 69 5.50 3.31 -6.25
C PHE A 69 5.26 2.92 -7.72
N ILE A 70 6.12 2.07 -8.31
CA ILE A 70 5.95 1.58 -9.68
C ILE A 70 4.65 0.80 -9.82
N ILE A 71 4.37 -0.11 -8.89
CA ILE A 71 3.15 -0.94 -8.90
C ILE A 71 1.90 -0.07 -8.79
N MET A 72 1.94 0.93 -7.91
CA MET A 72 0.88 1.92 -7.77
C MET A 72 0.66 2.71 -9.06
N LEU A 73 1.72 3.15 -9.76
CA LEU A 73 1.58 3.84 -11.06
C LEU A 73 0.92 2.96 -12.10
N ILE A 74 1.28 1.67 -12.16
CA ILE A 74 0.67 0.71 -13.09
C ILE A 74 -0.82 0.51 -12.77
N ASN A 75 -1.17 0.35 -11.49
CA ASN A 75 -2.57 0.23 -11.08
C ASN A 75 -3.38 1.48 -11.42
N VAL A 76 -2.85 2.67 -11.13
CA VAL A 76 -3.51 3.95 -11.49
C VAL A 76 -3.65 4.07 -13.00
N TYR A 77 -2.64 3.68 -13.78
CA TYR A 77 -2.69 3.70 -15.24
C TYR A 77 -3.87 2.86 -15.76
N PHE A 78 -3.97 1.60 -15.35
CA PHE A 78 -5.03 0.70 -15.82
C PHE A 78 -6.42 1.09 -15.30
N THR A 79 -6.54 1.56 -14.05
CA THR A 79 -7.80 2.09 -13.54
C THR A 79 -8.26 3.30 -14.36
N MET A 80 -7.35 4.23 -14.67
CA MET A 80 -7.67 5.38 -15.51
C MET A 80 -7.97 4.95 -16.95
N ALA A 81 -7.32 3.90 -17.47
CA ALA A 81 -7.62 3.36 -18.79
C ALA A 81 -9.08 2.88 -18.84
N ILE A 82 -9.51 2.08 -17.86
CA ILE A 82 -10.89 1.60 -17.72
C ILE A 82 -11.86 2.79 -17.60
N PHE A 83 -11.51 3.82 -16.83
CA PHE A 83 -12.29 5.04 -16.73
C PHE A 83 -12.48 5.70 -18.11
N PHE A 84 -11.40 6.07 -18.80
CA PHE A 84 -11.48 6.80 -20.07
C PHE A 84 -12.11 5.98 -21.20
N ILE A 85 -11.98 4.67 -21.15
CA ILE A 85 -12.66 3.73 -22.05
C ILE A 85 -14.19 3.84 -21.92
N ASN A 86 -14.71 4.00 -20.70
CA ASN A 86 -16.14 4.03 -20.40
C ASN A 86 -16.77 5.44 -20.34
N VAL A 87 -15.96 6.51 -20.31
CA VAL A 87 -16.48 7.88 -20.16
C VAL A 87 -17.17 8.39 -21.43
N PHE A 88 -16.57 8.19 -22.60
CA PHE A 88 -16.98 8.88 -23.82
C PHE A 88 -17.95 8.08 -24.69
N ILE A 89 -17.87 6.75 -24.62
CA ILE A 89 -18.64 5.85 -25.47
C ILE A 89 -19.32 4.83 -24.56
N LYS A 90 -20.66 4.85 -24.56
CA LYS A 90 -21.47 3.87 -23.85
C LYS A 90 -21.67 2.67 -24.77
N GLN A 91 -21.48 1.48 -24.23
CA GLN A 91 -21.72 0.22 -24.94
C GLN A 91 -22.95 -0.48 -24.38
N SER A 92 -23.73 -1.10 -25.26
CA SER A 92 -24.73 -2.10 -24.91
C SER A 92 -24.53 -3.36 -25.74
N ASN A 93 -24.72 -4.52 -25.11
CA ASN A 93 -24.75 -5.82 -25.81
C ASN A 93 -26.18 -6.24 -26.20
N ALA A 94 -27.14 -5.34 -25.98
CA ALA A 94 -28.55 -5.55 -26.30
C ALA A 94 -29.03 -4.38 -27.16
N TYR A 95 -29.76 -4.73 -28.22
CA TYR A 95 -30.44 -3.74 -29.03
C TYR A 95 -31.58 -3.10 -28.23
N ASN A 96 -31.61 -1.77 -28.20
CA ASN A 96 -32.67 -1.00 -27.59
C ASN A 96 -33.19 0.05 -28.58
N PRO A 97 -34.40 -0.12 -29.14
CA PRO A 97 -34.92 0.83 -30.13
C PRO A 97 -35.25 2.21 -29.57
N PHE A 98 -35.21 2.37 -28.25
CA PHE A 98 -35.53 3.64 -27.57
C PHE A 98 -34.28 4.47 -27.23
N GLU A 99 -33.08 3.96 -27.49
CA GLU A 99 -31.85 4.69 -27.26
C GLU A 99 -31.12 4.93 -28.60
N ASP A 100 -30.49 6.10 -28.73
CA ASP A 100 -29.72 6.49 -29.93
C ASP A 100 -28.35 5.78 -29.96
N PHE A 101 -28.35 4.47 -30.21
CA PHE A 101 -27.15 3.67 -30.38
C PHE A 101 -26.96 3.22 -31.82
N ASP A 102 -25.72 3.33 -32.30
CA ASP A 102 -25.29 2.69 -33.53
C ASP A 102 -25.01 1.20 -33.23
N CYS A 103 -25.88 0.32 -33.73
CA CYS A 103 -25.80 -1.11 -33.46
C CYS A 103 -25.24 -1.88 -34.66
N PHE A 104 -24.43 -2.89 -34.38
CA PHE A 104 -23.75 -3.70 -35.39
C PHE A 104 -23.88 -5.19 -35.09
N TYR A 105 -24.05 -5.99 -36.14
CA TYR A 105 -23.88 -7.45 -36.05
C TYR A 105 -22.41 -7.81 -35.84
N THR A 106 -22.15 -9.04 -35.40
CA THR A 106 -20.79 -9.60 -35.25
C THR A 106 -19.94 -9.45 -36.51
N ASN A 107 -20.59 -9.55 -37.68
CA ASN A 107 -19.98 -9.44 -39.01
C ASN A 107 -19.56 -8.00 -39.37
N GLY A 108 -19.98 -7.01 -38.56
CA GLY A 108 -19.67 -5.59 -38.75
C GLY A 108 -20.68 -4.82 -39.60
N ASP A 109 -21.77 -5.47 -40.00
CA ASP A 109 -22.90 -4.85 -40.69
C ASP A 109 -23.73 -4.06 -39.68
N GLU A 110 -24.14 -2.86 -40.09
CA GLU A 110 -24.97 -1.97 -39.29
C GLU A 110 -26.42 -2.48 -39.24
N ILE A 111 -27.04 -2.32 -38.09
CA ILE A 111 -28.42 -2.74 -37.84
C ILE A 111 -29.30 -1.49 -37.94
N ASN A 112 -30.06 -1.40 -39.02
CA ASN A 112 -31.09 -0.38 -39.21
C ASN A 112 -32.42 -1.09 -39.45
N PRO A 113 -33.21 -1.38 -38.39
CA PRO A 113 -34.51 -2.01 -38.56
C PRO A 113 -35.48 -1.02 -39.21
N GLU A 114 -36.17 -1.45 -40.25
CA GLU A 114 -37.14 -0.61 -40.97
C GLU A 114 -38.48 -0.56 -40.21
N THR A 115 -38.74 -1.56 -39.38
CA THR A 115 -39.98 -1.68 -38.59
C THR A 115 -39.73 -1.91 -37.10
N ILE A 116 -40.73 -1.54 -36.28
CA ILE A 116 -40.71 -1.77 -34.83
C ILE A 116 -40.75 -3.27 -34.49
N GLU A 117 -41.42 -4.09 -35.32
CA GLU A 117 -41.49 -5.54 -35.13
C GLU A 117 -40.11 -6.19 -35.29
N GLU A 118 -39.36 -5.83 -36.34
CA GLU A 118 -37.98 -6.27 -36.53
C GLU A 118 -37.06 -5.86 -35.36
N ALA A 119 -37.24 -4.64 -34.85
CA ALA A 119 -36.53 -4.15 -33.67
C ALA A 119 -36.77 -5.01 -32.41
N PHE A 120 -38.01 -5.47 -32.20
CA PHE A 120 -38.35 -6.36 -31.08
C PHE A 120 -37.85 -7.79 -31.29
N GLU A 121 -37.89 -8.30 -32.52
CA GLU A 121 -37.30 -9.60 -32.85
C GLU A 121 -35.79 -9.61 -32.63
N LEU A 122 -35.09 -8.54 -33.00
CA LEU A 122 -33.66 -8.39 -32.77
C LEU A 122 -33.30 -8.37 -31.29
N ARG A 123 -34.12 -7.69 -30.47
CA ARG A 123 -33.96 -7.67 -29.01
C ARG A 123 -34.17 -9.05 -28.38
N SER A 124 -35.08 -9.86 -28.93
CA SER A 124 -35.36 -11.22 -28.47
C SER A 124 -34.39 -12.26 -29.05
N SER A 125 -33.68 -11.91 -30.11
CA SER A 125 -32.75 -12.82 -30.78
C SER A 125 -31.52 -13.10 -29.91
N ASN A 126 -31.09 -14.36 -29.88
CA ASN A 126 -29.88 -14.78 -29.16
C ASN A 126 -28.58 -14.39 -29.91
N ARG A 127 -28.64 -13.37 -30.79
CA ARG A 127 -27.51 -12.90 -31.58
C ARG A 127 -26.73 -11.88 -30.76
N ILE A 128 -25.41 -11.92 -30.89
CA ILE A 128 -24.54 -10.93 -30.25
C ILE A 128 -24.63 -9.65 -31.07
N ILE A 129 -25.25 -8.62 -30.49
CA ILE A 129 -25.37 -7.29 -31.07
C ILE A 129 -24.49 -6.35 -30.26
N GLU A 130 -23.62 -5.59 -30.93
CA GLU A 130 -22.79 -4.57 -30.29
C GLU A 130 -23.32 -3.18 -30.64
N CYS A 131 -23.77 -2.45 -29.63
CA CYS A 131 -24.33 -1.11 -29.78
C CYS A 131 -23.40 -0.08 -29.14
N TYR A 132 -23.12 1.01 -29.84
CA TYR A 132 -22.26 2.11 -29.39
C TYR A 132 -22.99 3.45 -29.47
N ALA A 133 -22.86 4.27 -28.44
CA ALA A 133 -23.37 5.64 -28.45
C ALA A 133 -22.33 6.61 -27.89
N TRP A 134 -22.23 7.78 -28.53
CA TRP A 134 -21.51 8.92 -27.96
C TRP A 134 -22.30 9.51 -26.80
N GLN A 135 -22.13 8.93 -25.62
CA GLN A 135 -22.80 9.38 -24.41
C GLN A 135 -21.80 9.51 -23.29
N LEU A 136 -21.82 10.68 -22.65
CA LEU A 136 -20.89 11.04 -21.60
C LEU A 136 -21.32 10.36 -20.28
N ASN A 137 -20.81 9.15 -20.04
CA ASN A 137 -21.18 8.28 -18.91
C ASN A 137 -20.17 8.38 -17.75
N ILE A 138 -20.00 9.59 -17.20
CA ILE A 138 -19.08 9.81 -16.07
C ILE A 138 -19.46 8.94 -14.88
N ALA A 139 -20.74 8.85 -14.53
CA ALA A 139 -21.17 8.14 -13.32
C ALA A 139 -20.85 6.64 -13.39
N GLY A 140 -21.14 5.99 -14.53
CA GLY A 140 -20.81 4.59 -14.75
C GLY A 140 -19.30 4.34 -14.75
N ALA A 141 -18.56 5.19 -15.46
CA ALA A 141 -17.09 5.08 -15.53
C ALA A 141 -16.41 5.30 -14.18
N VAL A 142 -16.83 6.30 -13.40
CA VAL A 142 -16.33 6.52 -12.03
C VAL A 142 -16.65 5.31 -11.16
N GLY A 143 -17.86 4.77 -11.25
CA GLY A 143 -18.28 3.58 -10.49
C GLY A 143 -17.38 2.38 -10.78
N GLN A 144 -17.16 2.06 -12.06
CA GLN A 144 -16.29 0.97 -12.48
C GLN A 144 -14.83 1.19 -12.06
N ALA A 145 -14.26 2.37 -12.33
CA ALA A 145 -12.89 2.68 -11.98
C ALA A 145 -12.65 2.62 -10.46
N THR A 146 -13.58 3.16 -9.67
CA THR A 146 -13.52 3.12 -8.20
C THR A 146 -13.61 1.69 -7.69
N ALA A 147 -14.53 0.88 -8.23
CA ALA A 147 -14.67 -0.53 -7.88
C ALA A 147 -13.39 -1.32 -8.20
N THR A 148 -12.81 -1.12 -9.39
CA THR A 148 -11.55 -1.75 -9.80
C THR A 148 -10.39 -1.35 -8.87
N LEU A 149 -10.25 -0.06 -8.57
CA LEU A 149 -9.19 0.43 -7.70
C LEU A 149 -9.33 -0.10 -6.27
N LEU A 150 -10.53 -0.04 -5.71
CA LEU A 150 -10.82 -0.52 -4.36
C LEU A 150 -10.56 -2.03 -4.25
N PHE A 151 -11.02 -2.80 -5.25
CA PHE A 151 -10.80 -4.24 -5.29
C PHE A 151 -9.30 -4.57 -5.36
N SER A 152 -8.58 -3.95 -6.30
CA SER A 152 -7.13 -4.11 -6.42
C SER A 152 -6.42 -3.80 -5.10
N TRP A 153 -6.79 -2.69 -4.47
CA TRP A 153 -6.17 -2.25 -3.24
C TRP A 153 -6.44 -3.18 -2.07
N ALA A 154 -7.67 -3.69 -1.94
CA ALA A 154 -8.04 -4.67 -0.93
C ALA A 154 -7.24 -5.97 -1.11
N VAL A 155 -7.14 -6.47 -2.35
CA VAL A 155 -6.36 -7.69 -2.67
C VAL A 155 -4.90 -7.49 -2.33
N VAL A 156 -4.26 -6.40 -2.78
CA VAL A 156 -2.85 -6.10 -2.45
C VAL A 156 -2.65 -6.06 -0.93
N SER A 157 -3.54 -5.39 -0.20
CA SER A 157 -3.40 -5.20 1.24
C SER A 157 -3.51 -6.53 2.00
N VAL A 158 -4.53 -7.34 1.69
CA VAL A 158 -4.75 -8.65 2.33
C VAL A 158 -3.59 -9.60 2.02
N VAL A 159 -3.18 -9.71 0.76
CA VAL A 159 -2.09 -10.61 0.36
C VAL A 159 -0.78 -10.17 0.99
N THR A 160 -0.46 -8.87 0.97
CA THR A 160 0.76 -8.35 1.60
C THR A 160 0.78 -8.63 3.10
N TRP A 161 -0.36 -8.47 3.79
CA TRP A 161 -0.49 -8.80 5.21
C TRP A 161 -0.25 -10.29 5.50
N ILE A 162 -0.87 -11.19 4.71
CA ILE A 162 -0.65 -12.64 4.83
C ILE A 162 0.83 -12.98 4.64
N MET A 163 1.47 -12.40 3.64
CA MET A 163 2.89 -12.66 3.33
C MET A 163 3.82 -12.17 4.43
N LEU A 164 3.61 -10.97 4.95
CA LEU A 164 4.38 -10.44 6.08
C LEU A 164 4.21 -11.30 7.33
N LYS A 165 2.99 -11.75 7.63
CA LYS A 165 2.72 -12.66 8.76
C LYS A 165 3.34 -14.03 8.57
N ALA A 166 3.31 -14.57 7.35
CA ALA A 166 3.98 -15.83 7.03
C ALA A 166 5.49 -15.71 7.22
N TYR A 167 6.08 -14.59 6.79
CA TYR A 167 7.50 -14.30 6.93
C TYR A 167 7.93 -14.12 8.39
N GLU A 168 7.15 -13.41 9.21
CA GLU A 168 7.40 -13.26 10.66
C GLU A 168 7.52 -14.62 11.36
N LYS A 169 6.63 -15.54 11.02
CA LYS A 169 6.64 -16.90 11.57
C LYS A 169 7.90 -17.68 11.15
N MET A 170 8.59 -17.27 10.09
CA MET A 170 9.84 -17.89 9.65
C MET A 170 11.05 -17.39 10.42
N LEU A 171 11.15 -16.08 10.61
CA LEU A 171 12.26 -15.48 11.37
C LEU A 171 12.35 -16.02 12.81
N ASN A 172 11.21 -16.38 13.42
CA ASN A 172 11.17 -16.88 14.80
C ASN A 172 11.57 -18.35 14.97
N LYS A 173 12.06 -19.06 13.94
CA LYS A 173 12.47 -20.48 14.06
C LYS A 173 13.95 -20.69 13.69
N GLU A 174 14.63 -21.55 14.45
CA GLU A 174 16.04 -21.91 14.26
C GLU A 174 16.41 -22.43 12.86
N ASN A 175 17.69 -22.23 12.50
CA ASN A 175 18.25 -22.24 11.15
C ASN A 175 18.01 -23.51 10.31
N GLU A 176 17.88 -24.70 10.90
CA GLU A 176 17.66 -25.95 10.12
C GLU A 176 16.26 -26.03 9.46
N LEU A 177 15.28 -25.24 9.94
CA LEU A 177 13.92 -25.22 9.37
C LEU A 177 13.72 -24.13 8.29
N LEU A 178 14.71 -23.27 8.06
CA LEU A 178 14.59 -22.13 7.15
C LEU A 178 14.33 -22.56 5.70
N LEU A 179 15.02 -23.57 5.18
CA LEU A 179 14.86 -24.01 3.79
C LEU A 179 13.44 -24.54 3.53
N LYS A 180 12.94 -25.41 4.43
CA LYS A 180 11.59 -25.98 4.33
C LYS A 180 10.51 -24.90 4.40
N GLN A 181 10.77 -23.83 5.15
CA GLN A 181 9.85 -22.70 5.25
C GLN A 181 9.95 -21.76 4.05
N LYS A 182 11.15 -21.45 3.54
CA LYS A 182 11.32 -20.72 2.27
C LYS A 182 10.55 -21.39 1.13
N ILE A 183 10.62 -22.73 1.02
CA ILE A 183 9.83 -23.51 0.05
C ILE A 183 8.32 -23.31 0.28
N ARG A 184 7.84 -23.30 1.53
CA ARG A 184 6.43 -23.01 1.84
C ARG A 184 6.02 -21.59 1.47
N LEU A 185 6.89 -20.60 1.64
CA LEU A 185 6.62 -19.21 1.24
C LEU A 185 6.52 -19.09 -0.27
N ILE A 186 7.46 -19.71 -1.00
CA ILE A 186 7.45 -19.76 -2.47
C ILE A 186 6.20 -20.48 -2.96
N ALA A 187 5.80 -21.58 -2.31
CA ALA A 187 4.56 -22.29 -2.64
C ALA A 187 3.32 -21.42 -2.40
N LEU A 188 3.25 -20.70 -1.27
CA LEU A 188 2.15 -19.77 -0.97
C LEU A 188 2.09 -18.65 -2.01
N GLN A 189 3.25 -18.09 -2.38
CA GLN A 189 3.37 -17.09 -3.44
C GLN A 189 2.92 -17.64 -4.80
N GLY A 190 3.29 -18.89 -5.11
CA GLY A 190 2.79 -19.61 -6.29
C GLY A 190 1.27 -19.69 -6.30
N CYS A 191 0.64 -20.03 -5.18
CA CYS A 191 -0.81 -20.05 -5.05
C CYS A 191 -1.45 -18.67 -5.30
N VAL A 192 -0.83 -17.59 -4.83
CA VAL A 192 -1.29 -16.22 -5.11
C VAL A 192 -1.23 -15.91 -6.61
N TYR A 193 -0.16 -16.32 -7.30
CA TYR A 193 -0.01 -16.12 -8.76
C TYR A 193 -0.92 -17.02 -9.60
N LEU A 194 -1.33 -18.18 -9.10
CA LEU A 194 -2.28 -19.05 -9.82
C LEU A 194 -3.64 -18.38 -10.02
N ILE A 195 -4.05 -17.47 -9.13
CA ILE A 195 -5.32 -16.75 -9.25
C ILE A 195 -5.36 -15.86 -10.50
N PRO A 196 -4.45 -14.87 -10.70
CA PRO A 196 -4.46 -14.07 -11.92
C PRO A 196 -4.19 -14.92 -13.16
N ILE A 197 -3.27 -15.91 -13.11
CA ILE A 197 -3.00 -16.78 -14.27
C ILE A 197 -4.27 -17.54 -14.68
N GLY A 198 -4.98 -18.15 -13.73
CA GLY A 198 -6.23 -18.85 -13.97
C GLY A 198 -7.31 -17.92 -14.54
N LEU A 199 -7.40 -16.69 -14.03
CA LEU A 199 -8.30 -15.67 -14.57
C LEU A 199 -7.94 -15.31 -16.02
N GLY A 200 -6.66 -15.13 -16.34
CA GLY A 200 -6.19 -14.84 -17.70
C GLY A 200 -6.50 -15.97 -18.69
N ILE A 201 -6.33 -17.23 -18.27
CA ILE A 201 -6.72 -18.41 -19.07
C ILE A 201 -8.23 -18.41 -19.29
N LEU A 202 -9.03 -18.20 -18.24
CA LEU A 202 -10.48 -18.16 -18.34
C LEU A 202 -10.96 -17.04 -19.28
N ILE A 203 -10.42 -15.82 -19.14
CA ILE A 203 -10.74 -14.69 -20.02
C ILE A 203 -10.41 -15.02 -21.48
N SER A 204 -9.26 -15.65 -21.73
CA SER A 204 -8.83 -16.06 -23.07
C SER A 204 -9.75 -17.13 -23.67
N LEU A 205 -10.18 -18.11 -22.86
CA LEU A 205 -11.14 -19.13 -23.27
C LEU A 205 -12.50 -18.50 -23.59
N LEU A 206 -13.02 -17.63 -22.71
CA LEU A 206 -14.29 -16.93 -22.94
C LEU A 206 -14.26 -16.12 -24.24
N LYS A 207 -13.11 -15.50 -24.56
CA LYS A 207 -12.92 -14.80 -25.83
C LYS A 207 -12.86 -15.77 -27.02
N SER A 208 -12.13 -16.88 -26.90
CA SER A 208 -12.02 -17.88 -27.95
C SER A 208 -13.36 -18.52 -28.32
N TYR A 209 -14.27 -18.67 -27.35
CA TYR A 209 -15.64 -19.15 -27.57
C TYR A 209 -16.63 -18.03 -27.96
N ASN A 210 -16.16 -16.80 -28.20
CA ASN A 210 -16.98 -15.62 -28.50
C ASN A 210 -18.09 -15.34 -27.47
N ILE A 211 -17.90 -15.76 -26.21
CA ILE A 211 -18.87 -15.52 -25.13
C ILE A 211 -18.83 -14.06 -24.69
N ILE A 212 -17.64 -13.45 -24.72
CA ILE A 212 -17.42 -12.05 -24.37
C ILE A 212 -17.06 -11.22 -25.59
N SER A 213 -17.52 -9.96 -25.61
CA SER A 213 -17.15 -8.98 -26.62
C SER A 213 -15.63 -8.69 -26.55
N THR A 214 -15.05 -8.19 -27.65
CA THR A 214 -13.63 -7.78 -27.68
C THR A 214 -13.33 -6.71 -26.63
N PHE A 215 -14.31 -5.87 -26.33
CA PHE A 215 -14.19 -4.82 -25.35
C PHE A 215 -14.16 -5.34 -23.92
N SER A 216 -15.14 -6.18 -23.53
CA SER A 216 -15.16 -6.81 -22.21
C SER A 216 -13.91 -7.66 -21.99
N PHE A 217 -13.34 -8.24 -23.06
CA PHE A 217 -12.04 -8.89 -23.02
C PHE A 217 -10.90 -7.92 -22.68
N CYS A 218 -10.85 -6.72 -23.26
CA CYS A 218 -9.84 -5.71 -22.95
C CYS A 218 -9.95 -5.20 -21.50
N GLU A 219 -11.17 -4.96 -21.00
CA GLU A 219 -11.39 -4.58 -19.60
C GLU A 219 -10.93 -5.68 -18.64
N ALA A 220 -11.32 -6.93 -18.93
CA ALA A 220 -10.91 -8.09 -18.14
C ALA A 220 -9.39 -8.31 -18.20
N LEU A 221 -8.74 -8.05 -19.34
CA LEU A 221 -7.29 -8.04 -19.45
C LEU A 221 -6.65 -6.95 -18.58
N GLY A 222 -7.21 -5.73 -18.58
CA GLY A 222 -6.75 -4.65 -17.70
C GLY A 222 -6.81 -5.06 -16.24
N PHE A 223 -7.91 -5.69 -15.82
CA PHE A 223 -8.06 -6.23 -14.48
C PHE A 223 -7.07 -7.37 -14.17
N PHE A 224 -6.84 -8.26 -15.13
CA PHE A 224 -5.82 -9.30 -15.03
C PHE A 224 -4.42 -8.70 -14.80
N PHE A 225 -4.04 -7.66 -15.56
CA PHE A 225 -2.75 -6.98 -15.37
C PHE A 225 -2.63 -6.32 -14.01
N ILE A 226 -3.68 -5.64 -13.55
CA ILE A 226 -3.74 -5.05 -12.21
C ILE A 226 -3.47 -6.13 -11.15
N LEU A 227 -4.15 -7.27 -11.22
CA LEU A 227 -3.95 -8.37 -10.28
C LEU A 227 -2.57 -8.99 -10.37
N LEU A 228 -2.06 -9.22 -11.58
CA LEU A 228 -0.74 -9.79 -11.81
C LEU A 228 0.36 -8.91 -11.19
N VAL A 229 0.31 -7.60 -11.47
CA VAL A 229 1.29 -6.63 -10.95
C VAL A 229 1.15 -6.46 -9.44
N SER A 230 -0.08 -6.50 -8.93
CA SER A 230 -0.37 -6.50 -7.50
C SER A 230 0.25 -7.72 -6.79
N SER A 231 0.31 -8.89 -7.43
CA SER A 231 0.97 -10.08 -6.88
C SER A 231 2.51 -9.97 -6.86
N ILE A 232 3.12 -9.12 -7.71
CA ILE A 232 4.58 -8.91 -7.76
C ILE A 232 5.10 -8.25 -6.47
N VAL A 233 4.30 -7.38 -5.83
CA VAL A 233 4.63 -6.75 -4.54
C VAL A 233 5.16 -7.78 -3.54
N CYS A 234 4.54 -8.96 -3.53
CA CYS A 234 4.82 -10.01 -2.58
C CYS A 234 6.17 -10.70 -2.83
N TRP A 235 6.63 -10.81 -4.08
CA TRP A 235 7.96 -11.32 -4.39
C TRP A 235 9.05 -10.38 -3.85
N CYS A 236 8.87 -9.07 -4.06
CA CYS A 236 9.81 -8.07 -3.59
C CYS A 236 9.88 -7.96 -2.06
N CYS A 237 8.83 -8.37 -1.34
CA CYS A 237 8.86 -8.50 0.12
C CYS A 237 9.81 -9.60 0.61
N ILE A 238 9.96 -10.69 -0.16
CA ILE A 238 10.73 -11.87 0.24
C ILE A 238 12.23 -11.63 0.05
N GLU A 239 12.61 -10.91 -1.00
CA GLU A 239 14.01 -10.62 -1.32
C GLU A 239 14.65 -9.57 -0.39
N ILE A 240 13.85 -8.67 0.18
CA ILE A 240 14.33 -7.60 1.05
C ILE A 240 13.95 -7.98 2.47
N GLU A 241 14.87 -8.57 3.24
CA GLU A 241 14.63 -9.03 4.62
C GLU A 241 13.98 -7.93 5.49
N PRO A 242 12.66 -7.99 5.78
CA PRO A 242 12.03 -7.03 6.64
C PRO A 242 12.49 -7.27 8.08
N GLN A 243 13.17 -6.29 8.67
CA GLN A 243 13.55 -6.34 10.07
C GLN A 243 12.38 -5.86 10.94
N LYS A 244 12.04 -6.63 11.96
CA LYS A 244 11.04 -6.23 12.96
C LYS A 244 11.68 -5.25 13.93
N ILE A 245 10.97 -4.18 14.28
CA ILE A 245 11.44 -3.20 15.26
C ILE A 245 11.74 -3.88 16.61
N ASP A 246 10.85 -4.79 17.03
CA ASP A 246 10.99 -5.53 18.29
C ASP A 246 12.27 -6.38 18.31
N ALA A 247 12.64 -7.03 17.20
CA ALA A 247 13.85 -7.84 17.10
C ALA A 247 15.13 -6.99 17.12
N ILE A 248 15.08 -5.75 16.61
CA ILE A 248 16.20 -4.81 16.73
C ILE A 248 16.35 -4.34 18.17
N ILE A 249 15.24 -4.03 18.85
CA ILE A 249 15.24 -3.63 20.27
C ILE A 249 15.79 -4.78 21.13
N GLU A 250 15.30 -6.00 20.90
CA GLU A 250 15.74 -7.20 21.64
C GLU A 250 17.22 -7.51 21.41
N ASN A 251 17.73 -7.38 20.18
CA ASN A 251 19.17 -7.52 19.92
C ASN A 251 20.01 -6.39 20.53
N LEU A 252 19.52 -5.16 20.55
CA LEU A 252 20.21 -4.02 21.18
C LEU A 252 20.29 -4.17 22.70
N VAL A 253 19.23 -4.71 23.32
CA VAL A 253 19.18 -5.00 24.75
C VAL A 253 20.06 -6.21 25.09
N ASN A 254 19.97 -7.30 24.32
CA ASN A 254 20.71 -8.53 24.61
C ASN A 254 22.22 -8.44 24.33
N ASN A 255 22.66 -7.68 23.32
CA ASN A 255 24.10 -7.57 23.00
C ASN A 255 24.86 -6.53 23.85
N ASN A 256 24.16 -5.66 24.60
CA ASN A 256 24.79 -4.60 25.40
C ASN A 256 24.70 -4.83 26.91
N ILE A 257 24.15 -5.95 27.37
CA ILE A 257 24.20 -6.34 28.78
C ILE A 257 25.28 -7.42 28.91
N PRO A 258 26.50 -7.08 29.37
CA PRO A 258 27.44 -8.10 29.79
C PRO A 258 26.86 -8.80 31.01
N THR A 259 26.71 -10.12 30.92
CA THR A 259 26.46 -10.98 32.07
C THR A 259 27.80 -11.38 32.66
N GLU A 260 28.17 -10.87 33.85
CA GLU A 260 28.39 -11.75 35.03
C GLU A 260 28.78 -11.06 36.35
N ASP A 261 28.91 -9.72 36.48
CA ASP A 261 29.28 -9.12 37.78
C ASP A 261 28.22 -8.17 38.38
N GLU A 262 28.16 -8.02 39.70
CA GLU A 262 27.18 -7.15 40.39
C GLU A 262 27.29 -5.67 39.99
N THR A 263 28.46 -5.25 39.48
CA THR A 263 28.70 -3.93 38.88
C THR A 263 28.08 -3.79 37.47
N ASP A 264 27.78 -4.89 36.78
CA ASP A 264 27.10 -4.88 35.48
C ASP A 264 25.59 -4.70 35.61
N LYS A 265 25.00 -5.01 36.79
CA LYS A 265 23.59 -4.73 37.08
C LYS A 265 23.30 -3.23 37.16
N GLU A 266 24.23 -2.46 37.73
CA GLU A 266 24.13 -1.00 37.81
C GLU A 266 24.31 -0.36 36.43
N LYS A 267 25.27 -0.84 35.63
CA LYS A 267 25.42 -0.42 34.24
C LYS A 267 24.22 -0.80 33.37
N ALA A 268 23.65 -1.99 33.56
CA ALA A 268 22.45 -2.42 32.85
C ALA A 268 21.24 -1.56 33.24
N LYS A 269 21.10 -1.20 34.52
CA LYS A 269 20.08 -0.26 35.00
C LYS A 269 20.27 1.12 34.37
N GLU A 270 21.49 1.65 34.36
CA GLU A 270 21.83 2.94 33.73
C GLU A 270 21.57 2.90 32.21
N LEU A 271 21.85 1.78 31.55
CA LEU A 271 21.63 1.60 30.11
C LEU A 271 20.13 1.50 29.77
N ILE A 272 19.37 0.73 30.56
CA ILE A 272 17.91 0.62 30.44
C ILE A 272 17.27 1.99 30.69
N GLU A 273 17.75 2.73 31.69
CA GLU A 273 17.29 4.08 31.99
C GLU A 273 17.63 5.05 30.84
N LYS A 274 18.84 4.98 30.25
CA LYS A 274 19.21 5.75 29.05
C LYS A 274 18.33 5.43 27.85
N VAL A 275 18.07 4.14 27.57
CA VAL A 275 17.24 3.71 26.44
C VAL A 275 15.78 4.09 26.66
N ALA A 276 15.24 3.90 27.87
CA ALA A 276 13.90 4.32 28.24
C ALA A 276 13.74 5.84 28.15
N THR A 277 14.73 6.60 28.60
CA THR A 277 14.75 8.06 28.50
C THR A 277 14.87 8.51 27.05
N GLN A 278 15.64 7.81 26.21
CA GLN A 278 15.78 8.13 24.79
C GLN A 278 14.50 7.83 24.01
N GLU A 279 13.82 6.71 24.28
CA GLU A 279 12.53 6.38 23.67
C GLU A 279 11.40 7.27 24.21
N PHE A 280 11.41 7.62 25.50
CA PHE A 280 10.53 8.64 26.06
C PHE A 280 10.75 10.00 25.40
N ASN A 281 12.00 10.44 25.25
CA ASN A 281 12.34 11.70 24.59
C ASN A 281 11.98 11.69 23.10
N LYS A 282 12.13 10.56 22.39
CA LYS A 282 11.64 10.41 21.02
C LYS A 282 10.12 10.45 20.94
N ALA A 283 9.42 9.78 21.86
CA ALA A 283 7.96 9.78 21.91
C ALA A 283 7.43 11.17 22.23
N VAL A 284 8.04 11.88 23.18
CA VAL A 284 7.75 13.27 23.52
C VAL A 284 8.08 14.19 22.36
N ALA A 285 9.26 14.11 21.75
CA ALA A 285 9.62 14.94 20.59
C ALA A 285 8.72 14.68 19.37
N SER A 286 8.32 13.44 19.13
CA SER A 286 7.35 13.06 18.08
C SER A 286 5.96 13.62 18.35
N LYS A 287 5.52 13.60 19.62
CA LYS A 287 4.23 14.18 20.03
C LYS A 287 4.27 15.71 20.00
N VAL A 288 5.36 16.33 20.45
CA VAL A 288 5.59 17.78 20.46
C VAL A 288 5.71 18.33 19.04
N ALA A 289 6.41 17.65 18.14
CA ALA A 289 6.49 18.01 16.72
C ALA A 289 5.15 17.87 15.97
N GLY A 290 4.18 17.16 16.55
CA GLY A 290 2.82 17.06 16.04
C GLY A 290 1.88 18.17 16.53
N TYR A 291 2.26 18.97 17.53
CA TYR A 291 1.34 19.88 18.22
C TYR A 291 1.79 21.35 18.34
N LEU A 292 3.04 21.74 18.06
CA LEU A 292 3.49 23.12 18.35
C LEU A 292 4.07 23.88 17.14
N GLU A 293 3.63 25.13 16.97
CA GLU A 293 4.36 26.17 16.24
C GLU A 293 5.58 26.62 17.07
N ASN A 294 6.62 27.15 16.41
CA ASN A 294 7.98 27.28 16.97
C ASN A 294 8.14 28.14 18.24
N GLU A 295 7.16 28.97 18.62
CA GLU A 295 7.25 29.84 19.81
C GLU A 295 6.98 29.11 21.13
N ASP A 296 6.03 28.16 21.16
CA ASP A 296 5.65 27.42 22.38
C ASP A 296 6.70 26.38 22.81
N ILE A 297 7.55 25.95 21.88
CA ILE A 297 8.59 24.93 22.11
C ILE A 297 9.68 25.46 23.05
N ASN A 298 10.05 26.73 22.92
CA ASN A 298 11.11 27.32 23.74
C ASN A 298 10.65 27.57 25.19
N GLU A 299 9.39 27.95 25.39
CA GLU A 299 8.83 28.19 26.72
C GLU A 299 8.63 26.88 27.50
N ILE A 300 8.13 25.84 26.84
CA ILE A 300 7.96 24.51 27.47
C ILE A 300 9.32 23.86 27.73
N ALA A 301 10.28 23.97 26.81
CA ALA A 301 11.62 23.45 27.01
C ALA A 301 12.35 24.18 28.15
N SER A 302 12.27 25.51 28.24
CA SER A 302 12.92 26.23 29.34
C SER A 302 12.29 25.90 30.69
N THR A 303 10.96 25.79 30.75
CA THR A 303 10.23 25.45 31.98
C THR A 303 10.55 24.03 32.46
N ALA A 304 10.67 23.07 31.53
CA ALA A 304 11.06 21.70 31.87
C ALA A 304 12.52 21.61 32.34
N PHE A 305 13.44 22.31 31.67
CA PHE A 305 14.85 22.36 32.08
C PHE A 305 15.05 23.01 33.45
N ASP A 306 14.37 24.12 33.73
CA ASP A 306 14.44 24.80 35.03
C ASP A 306 13.94 23.92 36.18
N LYS A 307 12.90 23.11 35.92
CA LYS A 307 12.35 22.19 36.92
C LYS A 307 13.32 21.05 37.25
N VAL A 308 14.00 20.52 36.23
CA VAL A 308 15.03 19.47 36.40
C VAL A 308 16.25 20.04 37.13
N ILE A 309 16.72 21.24 36.77
CA ILE A 309 17.85 21.89 37.45
C ILE A 309 17.55 22.11 38.94
N ARG A 310 16.31 22.50 39.29
CA ARG A 310 15.91 22.64 40.70
C ARG A 310 15.86 21.31 41.45
N GLN A 311 15.37 20.24 40.83
CA GLN A 311 15.36 18.92 41.47
C GLN A 311 16.78 18.42 41.74
N VAL A 312 17.67 18.52 40.75
CA VAL A 312 19.08 18.11 40.90
C VAL A 312 19.79 18.94 41.97
N LYS A 313 19.47 20.22 42.09
CA LYS A 313 20.07 21.07 43.13
C LYS A 313 19.59 20.69 44.54
N ASN A 314 18.30 20.40 44.69
CA ASN A 314 17.73 19.99 45.97
C ASN A 314 18.24 18.60 46.42
N GLU A 315 18.37 17.65 45.49
CA GLU A 315 18.90 16.31 45.80
C GLU A 315 20.38 16.36 46.21
N ASN A 316 21.17 17.25 45.60
CA ASN A 316 22.57 17.46 46.01
C ASN A 316 22.67 18.16 47.38
N GLU A 317 21.74 19.06 47.71
CA GLU A 317 21.71 19.71 49.03
C GLU A 317 21.28 18.73 50.14
N GLU A 318 20.38 17.78 49.86
CA GLU A 318 20.00 16.72 50.80
C GLU A 318 21.14 15.71 51.04
N GLN A 319 21.84 15.26 49.98
CA GLN A 319 22.98 14.35 50.11
C GLN A 319 24.19 14.98 50.82
N GLN A 320 24.37 16.30 50.69
CA GLN A 320 25.43 17.02 51.38
C GLN A 320 25.08 17.30 52.86
N GLY A 321 23.78 17.32 53.21
CA GLY A 321 23.30 17.37 54.58
C GLY A 321 23.55 16.07 55.36
N ASP A 322 23.25 14.92 54.76
CA ASP A 322 23.36 13.62 55.43
C ASP A 322 24.82 13.21 55.72
N SER A 323 25.77 13.60 54.85
CA SER A 323 27.21 13.33 55.04
C SER A 323 27.87 14.12 56.18
N LEU A 324 27.22 15.19 56.68
CA LEU A 324 27.70 15.96 57.84
C LEU A 324 27.15 15.44 59.18
N THR A 325 26.10 14.61 59.16
CA THR A 325 25.46 14.08 60.37
C THR A 325 26.02 12.73 60.84
N GLU A 326 26.69 11.96 59.98
CA GLU A 326 27.32 10.68 60.38
C GLU A 326 28.71 10.83 61.02
N GLY A 327 29.24 12.07 61.14
CA GLY A 327 30.56 12.33 61.71
C GLY A 327 30.64 12.45 63.24
N ASN A 328 29.54 12.32 64.00
CA ASN A 328 29.53 12.70 65.42
C ASN A 328 28.91 11.70 66.41
N GLN A 329 28.96 10.39 66.13
CA GLN A 329 28.69 9.34 67.12
C GLN A 329 29.87 8.36 67.21
N GLY A 330 30.88 8.76 67.97
CA GLY A 330 32.04 7.92 68.21
C GLY A 330 33.01 8.52 69.23
N ASN A 331 32.56 8.76 70.47
CA ASN A 331 33.38 8.62 71.67
C ASN A 331 32.58 9.00 72.92
N GLU A 332 32.20 7.99 73.72
CA GLU A 332 32.15 8.11 75.18
C GLU A 332 32.14 6.70 75.80
N THR A 333 33.34 6.20 76.08
CA THR A 333 33.60 5.24 77.16
C THR A 333 34.14 6.03 78.36
N ASN A 334 33.38 6.04 79.46
CA ASN A 334 33.88 5.79 80.82
C ASN A 334 32.70 5.55 81.77
#